data_AF-A0AB34YBU2-F1
#
_entry.id   AF-A0AB34YBU2-F1
#
_cell.length_a   1.000
_cell.length_b   1.000
_cell.length_c   1.000
_cell.angle_alpha   90.00
_cell.angle_beta   90.00
_cell.angle_gamma   90.00
#
_symmetry.space_group_name_H-M   'P 1'
#
loop_
_entity.id
_entity.type
_entity.pdbx_description
1 polymer ?
#
loop_
_entity_poly.entity_id
_entity_poly.type
_entity_poly.pdbx_seq_one_letter_code
_entity_poly.pdbx_strand_id
1 'polypeptide(L)'
;MTNPKATEPFSRNLVRIGLVLAVLLLVAAGAAFYYASRVSDKARHADAEGKIQVAINAKSCEPNELTVPAGRSVFEIVNKSDRTVEWEILDGVMVLEERENIAPGFKQTITAKLAPGEYQITCGLLSNPRGKLTVTPSAASDAEKGKKLPLTAFIGALAEYQIYLATEVAEFQKATGDLSAAVASGNLETAQAAYGPARAAYARIAPVSEAFSDLDTAINARADYFEKREQDPAFGGLHRIEYGLFEQKSAEGLAPVAGKLAQDAGALKERIRALRISPDRMLAGTASALDRFASTAGDTGEDRYAHTDLQAFAGLIEGAAKTADVLRPIVDKVDAKAFEGIDKELAAVKALLSANAEGNGFKAYDNLSSDDKAKIKDGAASLAAQFSKLRDQLGVD
;
A
#
# COMPACT_ATOMS: atom_id res chain seq x y z
N MET A 1 -44.40 -23.09 60.14
CA MET A 1 -42.95 -23.31 60.27
C MET A 1 -42.71 -24.80 60.40
N THR A 2 -42.39 -25.48 59.30
CA THR A 2 -42.07 -26.92 59.30
C THR A 2 -40.58 -27.09 59.61
N ASN A 3 -40.28 -27.77 60.72
CA ASN A 3 -38.92 -28.09 61.15
C ASN A 3 -38.29 -29.08 60.15
N PRO A 4 -37.08 -28.83 59.60
CA PRO A 4 -36.43 -29.79 58.71
C PRO A 4 -36.01 -31.05 59.49
N LYS A 5 -36.28 -32.22 58.92
CA LYS A 5 -35.82 -33.52 59.44
C LYS A 5 -34.29 -33.55 59.47
N ALA A 6 -33.74 -34.03 60.59
CA ALA A 6 -32.32 -34.31 60.72
C ALA A 6 -31.90 -35.40 59.72
N THR A 7 -30.89 -35.11 58.91
CA THR A 7 -30.25 -36.04 57.97
C THR A 7 -29.50 -37.13 58.74
N GLU A 8 -29.73 -38.39 58.39
CA GLU A 8 -29.02 -39.52 58.99
C GLU A 8 -27.51 -39.49 58.68
N PRO A 9 -26.64 -39.87 59.64
CA PRO A 9 -25.20 -39.90 59.42
C PRO A 9 -24.81 -41.00 58.43
N PHE A 10 -23.94 -40.66 57.46
CA PHE A 10 -23.41 -41.62 56.50
C PHE A 10 -22.73 -42.81 57.18
N SER A 11 -22.92 -44.02 56.65
CA SER A 11 -22.33 -45.23 57.22
C SER A 11 -20.79 -45.15 57.20
N ARG A 12 -20.14 -45.69 58.24
CA ARG A 12 -18.66 -45.69 58.35
C ARG A 12 -17.95 -46.29 57.13
N ASN A 13 -18.61 -47.21 56.42
CA ASN A 13 -18.06 -47.81 55.20
C ASN A 13 -18.11 -46.84 54.02
N LEU A 14 -19.18 -46.06 53.87
CA LEU A 14 -19.28 -45.00 52.86
C LEU A 14 -18.22 -43.90 53.08
N VAL A 15 -18.00 -43.52 54.34
CA VAL A 15 -16.95 -42.54 54.69
C VAL A 15 -15.55 -43.07 54.36
N ARG A 16 -15.26 -44.35 54.66
CA ARG A 16 -13.97 -44.97 54.33
C ARG A 16 -13.73 -45.09 52.83
N ILE A 17 -14.75 -45.49 52.06
CA ILE A 17 -14.66 -45.57 50.60
C ILE A 17 -14.45 -44.18 50.00
N GLY A 18 -15.19 -43.17 50.49
CA GLY A 18 -15.00 -41.78 50.09
C GLY A 18 -13.59 -41.26 50.38
N LEU A 19 -13.00 -41.63 51.52
CA LEU A 19 -11.65 -41.22 51.90
C LEU A 19 -10.58 -41.88 51.01
N VAL A 20 -10.73 -43.17 50.68
CA VAL A 20 -9.83 -43.88 49.77
C VAL A 20 -9.92 -43.28 48.36
N LEU A 21 -11.13 -42.98 47.87
CA LEU A 21 -11.32 -42.32 46.58
C LEU A 21 -10.70 -40.91 46.55
N ALA A 22 -10.85 -40.13 47.63
CA ALA A 22 -10.25 -38.80 47.73
C ALA A 22 -8.71 -38.86 47.71
N VAL A 23 -8.11 -39.83 48.42
CA VAL A 23 -6.66 -40.03 48.41
C VAL A 23 -6.17 -40.46 47.03
N LEU A 24 -6.87 -41.37 46.35
CA LEU A 24 -6.52 -41.80 44.99
C LEU A 24 -6.61 -40.65 43.99
N LEU A 25 -7.64 -39.80 44.10
CA LEU A 25 -7.77 -38.60 43.27
C LEU A 25 -6.65 -37.58 43.53
N LEU A 26 -6.25 -37.38 44.78
CA LEU A 26 -5.12 -36.51 45.13
C LEU A 26 -3.80 -37.02 44.55
N VAL A 27 -3.55 -38.33 44.63
CA VAL A 27 -2.34 -38.94 44.05
C VAL A 27 -2.35 -38.83 42.52
N ALA A 28 -3.50 -39.07 41.88
CA ALA A 28 -3.64 -38.94 40.43
C ALA A 28 -3.44 -37.48 39.97
N ALA A 29 -4.01 -36.51 40.69
CA ALA A 29 -3.83 -35.09 40.42
C ALA A 29 -2.36 -34.66 40.62
N GLY A 30 -1.71 -35.14 41.68
CA GLY A 30 -0.28 -34.90 41.93
C GLY A 30 0.61 -35.48 40.83
N ALA A 31 0.32 -36.70 40.35
CA ALA A 31 1.03 -37.33 39.25
C ALA A 31 0.81 -36.58 37.92
N ALA A 32 -0.43 -36.16 37.64
CA ALA A 32 -0.76 -35.36 36.45
C ALA A 32 -0.08 -33.99 36.50
N PHE A 33 -0.06 -33.32 37.65
CA PHE A 33 0.63 -32.05 37.84
C PHE A 33 2.14 -32.21 37.70
N TYR A 34 2.74 -33.25 38.29
CA TYR A 34 4.16 -33.54 38.15
C TYR A 34 4.54 -33.83 36.69
N TYR A 35 3.73 -34.62 35.99
CA TYR A 35 3.91 -34.90 34.57
C TYR A 35 3.78 -33.64 33.72
N ALA A 36 2.74 -32.83 33.93
CA ALA A 36 2.54 -31.56 33.23
C ALA A 36 3.69 -30.57 33.52
N SER A 37 4.18 -30.50 34.75
CA SER A 37 5.34 -29.69 35.12
C SER A 37 6.59 -30.16 34.40
N ARG A 38 6.87 -31.47 34.36
CA ARG A 38 8.02 -32.04 33.64
C ARG A 38 7.94 -31.79 32.13
N VAL A 39 6.76 -31.91 31.53
CA VAL A 39 6.54 -31.61 30.09
C VAL A 39 6.72 -30.11 29.81
N SER A 40 6.22 -29.24 30.70
CA SER A 40 6.38 -27.79 30.60
C SER A 40 7.85 -27.37 30.78
N ASP A 41 8.57 -27.98 31.73
CA ASP A 41 10.01 -27.75 31.91
C ASP A 41 10.82 -28.25 30.73
N LYS A 42 10.44 -29.39 30.11
CA LYS A 42 11.09 -29.88 28.88
C LYS A 42 10.85 -28.94 27.69
N ALA A 43 9.66 -28.36 27.56
CA ALA A 43 9.36 -27.34 26.55
C ALA A 43 10.14 -26.04 26.81
N ARG A 44 10.23 -25.58 28.07
CA ARG A 44 11.03 -24.42 28.47
C ARG A 44 12.55 -24.63 28.29
N HIS A 45 13.03 -25.86 28.47
CA HIS A 45 14.43 -26.21 28.24
C HIS A 45 14.76 -26.41 26.75
N ALA A 46 13.81 -26.87 25.93
CA ALA A 46 13.96 -26.84 24.48
C ALA A 46 14.09 -25.41 23.93
N ASP A 47 13.42 -24.42 24.56
CA ASP A 47 13.59 -22.98 24.29
C ASP A 47 14.96 -22.42 24.74
N ALA A 48 15.74 -23.15 25.56
CA ALA A 48 17.05 -22.71 26.04
C ALA A 48 18.21 -23.13 25.12
N GLU A 49 18.07 -24.20 24.34
CA GLU A 49 19.11 -24.69 23.39
C GLU A 49 19.15 -23.92 22.05
N GLY A 50 18.23 -22.98 21.81
CA GLY A 50 18.11 -22.23 20.55
C GLY A 50 18.29 -20.71 20.64
N LYS A 51 18.77 -20.17 21.77
CA LYS A 51 18.94 -18.72 21.94
C LYS A 51 20.22 -18.22 21.26
N ILE A 52 20.06 -17.21 20.42
CA ILE A 52 21.17 -16.53 19.75
C ILE A 52 21.72 -15.48 20.71
N GLN A 53 22.93 -15.70 21.23
CA GLN A 53 23.56 -14.73 22.12
C GLN A 53 24.19 -13.59 21.33
N VAL A 54 23.97 -12.36 21.81
CA VAL A 54 24.60 -11.14 21.30
C VAL A 54 25.18 -10.39 22.49
N ALA A 55 26.49 -10.23 22.54
CA ALA A 55 27.16 -9.46 23.57
C ALA A 55 27.39 -8.02 23.09
N ILE A 56 26.92 -7.04 23.86
CA ILE A 56 27.17 -5.62 23.59
C ILE A 56 28.39 -5.19 24.39
N ASN A 57 29.45 -4.82 23.68
CA ASN A 57 30.65 -4.20 24.22
C ASN A 57 30.54 -2.66 24.13
N ALA A 58 31.60 -1.93 24.47
CA ALA A 58 31.56 -0.46 24.48
C ALA A 58 31.22 0.18 23.11
N LYS A 59 31.61 -0.46 22.00
CA LYS A 59 31.50 0.11 20.63
C LYS A 59 30.95 -0.86 19.57
N SER A 60 30.61 -2.09 19.93
CA SER A 60 30.22 -3.13 18.96
C SER A 60 29.40 -4.25 19.62
N CYS A 61 28.73 -5.05 18.78
CA CYS A 61 28.16 -6.33 19.17
C CYS A 61 29.12 -7.48 18.83
N GLU A 62 29.02 -8.56 19.59
CA GLU A 62 29.63 -9.85 19.27
C GLU A 62 28.55 -10.96 19.28
N PRO A 63 28.26 -11.57 18.13
CA PRO A 63 28.70 -11.17 16.79
C PRO A 63 28.03 -9.85 16.33
N ASN A 64 28.67 -9.12 15.40
CA ASN A 64 28.05 -7.96 14.73
C ASN A 64 27.37 -8.33 13.41
N GLU A 65 27.54 -9.57 12.94
CA GLU A 65 26.86 -10.15 11.80
C GLU A 65 26.20 -11.46 12.22
N LEU A 66 24.91 -11.56 12.00
CA LEU A 66 24.07 -12.69 12.40
C LEU A 66 23.38 -13.28 11.17
N THR A 67 23.25 -14.60 11.14
CA THR A 67 22.40 -15.29 10.15
C THR A 67 21.44 -16.22 10.88
N VAL A 68 20.14 -16.08 10.62
CA VAL A 68 19.08 -16.88 11.25
C VAL A 68 18.06 -17.34 10.20
N PRO A 69 17.38 -18.49 10.38
CA PRO A 69 16.25 -18.82 9.52
C PRO A 69 15.07 -17.90 9.79
N ALA A 70 14.27 -17.63 8.76
CA ALA A 70 13.01 -16.90 8.88
C ALA A 70 12.03 -17.63 9.82
N GLY A 71 11.18 -16.86 10.49
CA GLY A 71 10.29 -17.35 11.54
C GLY A 71 10.66 -16.77 12.91
N ARG A 72 10.27 -17.47 13.97
CA ARG A 72 10.49 -17.03 15.35
C ARG A 72 11.93 -17.30 15.77
N SER A 73 12.67 -16.25 16.09
CA SER A 73 14.04 -16.27 16.62
C SER A 73 14.08 -15.64 18.00
N VAL A 74 14.86 -16.23 18.91
CA VAL A 74 15.05 -15.74 20.29
C VAL A 74 16.49 -15.27 20.45
N PHE A 75 16.67 -14.01 20.81
CA PHE A 75 17.99 -13.43 21.06
C PHE A 75 18.18 -13.18 22.56
N GLU A 76 19.35 -13.54 23.08
CA GLU A 76 19.79 -13.21 24.44
C GLU A 76 20.86 -12.12 24.37
N ILE A 77 20.49 -10.92 24.77
CA ILE A 77 21.36 -9.75 24.73
C ILE A 77 22.09 -9.64 26.06
N VAL A 78 23.41 -9.67 26.01
CA VAL A 78 24.28 -9.62 27.18
C VAL A 78 25.04 -8.30 27.17
N ASN A 79 24.83 -7.45 28.17
CA ASN A 79 25.57 -6.20 28.26
C ASN A 79 26.92 -6.43 28.96
N LYS A 80 28.01 -6.36 28.19
CA LYS A 80 29.40 -6.43 28.67
C LYS A 80 30.08 -5.05 28.71
N SER A 81 29.35 -3.98 28.42
CA SER A 81 29.82 -2.61 28.56
C SER A 81 29.69 -2.12 30.02
N ASP A 82 30.18 -0.91 30.27
CA ASP A 82 30.10 -0.20 31.54
C ASP A 82 28.87 0.75 31.64
N ARG A 83 27.98 0.73 30.65
CA ARG A 83 26.81 1.61 30.55
C ARG A 83 25.52 0.83 30.33
N THR A 84 24.38 1.43 30.65
CA THR A 84 23.08 0.91 30.23
C THR A 84 22.95 1.02 28.70
N VAL A 85 22.46 -0.03 28.05
CA VAL A 85 22.38 -0.14 26.58
C VAL A 85 21.01 -0.64 26.12
N GLU A 86 20.75 -0.51 24.83
CA GLU A 86 19.62 -1.11 24.13
C GLU A 86 20.08 -1.96 22.93
N TRP A 87 19.18 -2.82 22.46
CA TRP A 87 19.37 -3.62 21.25
C TRP A 87 18.08 -3.69 20.46
N GLU A 88 18.16 -3.31 19.20
CA GLU A 88 17.02 -3.17 18.29
C GLU A 88 17.32 -3.92 16.99
N ILE A 89 16.26 -4.46 16.37
CA ILE A 89 16.29 -4.94 14.99
C ILE A 89 15.58 -3.91 14.12
N LEU A 90 16.26 -3.44 13.08
CA LEU A 90 15.81 -2.36 12.21
C LEU A 90 15.58 -2.82 10.77
N ASP A 91 14.47 -2.37 10.18
CA ASP A 91 14.19 -2.42 8.73
C ASP A 91 14.11 -0.98 8.22
N GLY A 92 15.23 -0.47 7.70
CA GLY A 92 15.38 0.94 7.34
C GLY A 92 15.27 1.88 8.55
N VAL A 93 14.14 2.59 8.67
CA VAL A 93 13.81 3.49 9.79
C VAL A 93 12.86 2.86 10.81
N MET A 94 12.34 1.66 10.55
CA MET A 94 11.39 0.98 11.41
C MET A 94 12.11 0.11 12.43
N VAL A 95 11.73 0.22 13.70
CA VAL A 95 12.12 -0.71 14.75
C VAL A 95 11.15 -1.89 14.72
N LEU A 96 11.65 -3.09 14.42
CA LEU A 96 10.86 -4.30 14.38
C LEU A 96 10.65 -4.87 15.78
N GLU A 97 11.71 -4.90 16.57
CA GLU A 97 11.75 -5.44 17.92
C GLU A 97 12.90 -4.78 18.69
N GLU A 98 12.68 -4.46 19.97
CA GLU A 98 13.68 -3.79 20.82
C GLU A 98 13.73 -4.33 22.26
N ARG A 99 14.89 -4.19 22.90
CA ARG A 99 15.05 -4.25 24.36
C ARG A 99 15.93 -3.13 24.85
N GLU A 100 15.33 -2.26 25.64
CA GLU A 100 15.98 -1.11 26.25
C GLU A 100 16.46 -1.38 27.68
N ASN A 101 17.22 -0.42 28.22
CA ASN A 101 17.56 -0.34 29.64
C ASN A 101 18.31 -1.56 30.20
N ILE A 102 19.15 -2.20 29.38
CA ILE A 102 19.95 -3.36 29.78
C ILE A 102 21.17 -2.86 30.58
N ALA A 103 21.13 -2.99 31.91
CA ALA A 103 22.21 -2.54 32.79
C ALA A 103 23.53 -3.33 32.58
N PRO A 104 24.71 -2.75 32.94
CA PRO A 104 26.00 -3.44 32.87
C PRO A 104 25.98 -4.80 33.58
N GLY A 105 26.43 -5.85 32.90
CA GLY A 105 26.48 -7.22 33.43
C GLY A 105 25.16 -7.99 33.41
N PHE A 106 24.05 -7.37 32.99
CA PHE A 106 22.74 -8.03 32.88
C PHE A 106 22.52 -8.64 31.50
N LYS A 107 21.55 -9.57 31.47
CA LYS A 107 21.06 -10.21 30.26
C LYS A 107 19.57 -9.96 30.08
N GLN A 108 19.13 -9.78 28.85
CA GLN A 108 17.71 -9.70 28.48
C GLN A 108 17.43 -10.61 27.29
N THR A 109 16.22 -11.16 27.24
CA THR A 109 15.78 -11.99 26.10
C THR A 109 14.72 -11.24 25.28
N ILE A 110 14.85 -11.31 23.97
CA ILE A 110 13.88 -10.80 23.01
C ILE A 110 13.49 -11.91 22.04
N THR A 111 12.24 -11.88 21.58
CA THR A 111 11.79 -12.81 20.54
C THR A 111 11.23 -12.00 19.38
N ALA A 112 11.73 -12.27 18.18
CA ALA A 112 11.27 -11.65 16.95
C ALA A 112 10.73 -12.71 15.99
N LYS A 113 9.64 -12.41 15.28
CA LYS A 113 9.21 -13.18 14.10
C LYS A 113 9.71 -12.44 12.87
N LEU A 114 10.71 -12.98 12.19
CA LEU A 114 11.42 -12.31 11.09
C LEU A 114 11.09 -12.95 9.73
N ALA A 115 10.85 -12.12 8.72
CA ALA A 115 10.74 -12.55 7.33
C ALA A 115 12.13 -12.67 6.68
N PRO A 116 12.31 -13.45 5.60
CA PRO A 116 13.58 -13.48 4.87
C PRO A 116 13.99 -12.08 4.41
N GLY A 117 15.28 -11.73 4.54
CA GLY A 117 15.78 -10.39 4.19
C GLY A 117 17.05 -10.00 4.94
N GLU A 118 17.53 -8.79 4.68
CA GLU A 118 18.65 -8.18 5.41
C GLU A 118 18.13 -7.05 6.31
N TYR A 119 18.56 -7.08 7.57
CA TYR A 119 18.18 -6.12 8.61
C TYR A 119 19.42 -5.53 9.25
N GLN A 120 19.26 -4.39 9.91
CA GLN A 120 20.31 -3.79 10.73
C GLN A 120 20.03 -4.06 12.21
N ILE A 121 21.09 -4.16 13.02
CA ILE A 121 20.95 -4.25 14.48
C ILE A 121 21.71 -3.11 15.15
N THR A 122 21.17 -2.56 16.23
CA THR A 122 21.92 -1.61 17.07
C THR A 122 22.89 -2.34 17.99
N CYS A 123 23.99 -1.68 18.34
CA CYS A 123 25.04 -2.25 19.20
C CYS A 123 25.27 -1.36 20.41
N GLY A 124 24.22 -1.18 21.20
CA GLY A 124 24.20 -0.28 22.34
C GLY A 124 23.90 1.15 21.93
N LEU A 125 24.88 2.05 21.99
CA LEU A 125 24.65 3.47 21.67
C LEU A 125 24.34 3.65 20.18
N LEU A 126 23.37 4.53 19.87
CA LEU A 126 23.00 4.92 18.50
C LEU A 126 24.18 5.42 17.64
N SER A 127 25.23 5.94 18.27
CA SER A 127 26.46 6.38 17.59
C SER A 127 27.39 5.24 17.18
N ASN A 128 27.17 4.02 17.68
CA ASN A 128 27.98 2.87 17.32
C ASN A 128 27.63 2.38 15.91
N PRO A 129 28.59 1.79 15.17
CA PRO A 129 28.29 1.14 13.90
C PRO A 129 27.20 0.08 14.07
N ARG A 130 26.22 0.08 13.16
CA ARG A 130 25.15 -0.93 13.13
C ARG A 130 25.71 -2.28 12.68
N GLY A 131 25.22 -3.34 13.30
CA GLY A 131 25.47 -4.71 12.84
C GLY A 131 24.49 -5.14 11.74
N LYS A 132 24.72 -6.32 11.17
CA LYS A 132 23.90 -6.91 10.12
C LYS A 132 23.20 -8.18 10.63
N LEU A 133 21.92 -8.33 10.29
CA LEU A 133 21.16 -9.55 10.52
C LEU A 133 20.59 -10.04 9.19
N THR A 134 21.09 -11.18 8.73
CA THR A 134 20.61 -11.85 7.52
C THR A 134 19.61 -12.93 7.93
N VAL A 135 18.40 -12.87 7.37
CA VAL A 135 17.34 -13.85 7.62
C VAL A 135 17.14 -14.68 6.37
N THR A 136 17.43 -15.98 6.45
CA THR A 136 17.36 -16.89 5.31
C THR A 136 15.96 -17.51 5.17
N PRO A 137 15.54 -17.88 3.95
CA PRO A 137 14.31 -18.65 3.76
C PRO A 137 14.30 -19.94 4.60
N SER A 138 13.15 -20.27 5.15
CA SER A 138 12.90 -21.47 5.96
C SER A 138 11.54 -22.09 5.62
N ALA A 139 11.30 -23.32 6.08
CA ALA A 139 9.99 -23.96 5.98
C ALA A 139 8.88 -23.13 6.64
N ALA A 140 9.20 -22.36 7.69
CA ALA A 140 8.26 -21.45 8.33
C ALA A 140 7.93 -20.26 7.41
N SER A 141 8.90 -19.66 6.72
CA SER A 141 8.59 -18.61 5.72
C SER A 141 7.89 -19.17 4.49
N ASP A 142 8.21 -20.39 4.06
CA ASP A 142 7.51 -21.05 2.94
C ASP A 142 6.04 -21.31 3.27
N ALA A 143 5.74 -21.69 4.51
CA ALA A 143 4.36 -21.85 4.99
C ALA A 143 3.60 -20.52 5.11
N GLU A 144 4.29 -19.37 5.09
CA GLU A 144 3.68 -18.05 5.09
C GLU A 144 3.55 -17.46 3.68
N LYS A 145 4.19 -18.06 2.65
CA LYS A 145 3.99 -17.66 1.25
C LYS A 145 2.52 -17.82 0.87
N GLY A 146 1.95 -16.77 0.29
CA GLY A 146 0.53 -16.73 -0.08
C GLY A 146 -0.44 -16.52 1.10
N LYS A 147 0.05 -16.29 2.34
CA LYS A 147 -0.81 -15.76 3.40
C LYS A 147 -1.05 -14.26 3.17
N LYS A 148 -2.28 -13.81 3.46
CA LYS A 148 -2.65 -12.39 3.43
C LYS A 148 -1.64 -11.59 4.26
N LEU A 149 -1.01 -10.60 3.63
CA LEU A 149 -0.16 -9.64 4.33
C LEU A 149 -1.00 -8.87 5.36
N PRO A 150 -0.53 -8.69 6.61
CA PRO A 150 -1.26 -7.89 7.57
C PRO A 150 -1.34 -6.43 7.07
N LEU A 151 -2.47 -5.75 7.31
CA LEU A 151 -2.65 -4.35 6.88
C LEU A 151 -1.55 -3.42 7.43
N THR A 152 -0.95 -3.75 8.58
CA THR A 152 0.17 -3.00 9.16
C THR A 152 1.42 -3.00 8.28
N ALA A 153 1.61 -4.02 7.43
CA ALA A 153 2.72 -4.07 6.47
C ALA A 153 2.62 -2.95 5.42
N PHE A 154 1.43 -2.39 5.19
CA PHE A 154 1.18 -1.36 4.18
C PHE A 154 1.24 0.07 4.71
N ILE A 155 1.43 0.29 6.02
CA ILE A 155 1.38 1.65 6.61
C ILE A 155 2.36 2.61 5.91
N GLY A 156 3.59 2.18 5.66
CA GLY A 156 4.60 2.99 4.97
C GLY A 156 4.20 3.32 3.52
N ALA A 157 3.77 2.31 2.76
CA ALA A 157 3.32 2.48 1.38
C ALA A 157 2.10 3.41 1.27
N LEU A 158 1.13 3.26 2.18
CA LEU A 158 -0.06 4.11 2.22
C LEU A 158 0.30 5.56 2.57
N ALA A 159 1.26 5.80 3.47
CA ALA A 159 1.74 7.13 3.78
C ALA A 159 2.46 7.78 2.59
N GLU A 160 3.32 7.03 1.91
CA GLU A 160 4.01 7.51 0.70
C GLU A 160 3.03 7.81 -0.44
N TYR A 161 2.03 6.95 -0.65
CA TYR A 161 1.00 7.18 -1.64
C TYR A 161 0.14 8.41 -1.30
N GLN A 162 -0.15 8.65 -0.03
CA GLN A 162 -0.85 9.86 0.41
C GLN A 162 -0.06 11.14 0.10
N ILE A 163 1.28 11.10 0.26
CA ILE A 163 2.16 12.22 -0.12
C ILE A 163 2.14 12.45 -1.63
N TYR A 164 2.19 11.36 -2.41
CA TYR A 164 2.05 11.43 -3.86
C TYR A 164 0.74 12.09 -4.27
N LEU A 165 -0.41 11.60 -3.78
CA LEU A 165 -1.72 12.16 -4.10
C LEU A 165 -1.83 13.64 -3.69
N ALA A 166 -1.29 14.01 -2.52
CA ALA A 166 -1.27 15.41 -2.07
C ALA A 166 -0.45 16.32 -2.99
N THR A 167 0.63 15.80 -3.58
CA THR A 167 1.48 16.51 -4.52
C THR A 167 0.78 16.66 -5.87
N GLU A 168 0.28 15.55 -6.41
CA GLU A 168 -0.39 15.56 -7.73
C GLU A 168 -1.66 16.40 -7.72
N VAL A 169 -2.47 16.37 -6.66
CA VAL A 169 -3.66 17.24 -6.58
C VAL A 169 -3.31 18.71 -6.44
N ALA A 170 -2.15 19.05 -5.85
CA ALA A 170 -1.67 20.42 -5.83
C ALA A 170 -1.24 20.87 -7.24
N GLU A 171 -0.59 20.01 -8.01
CA GLU A 171 -0.27 20.26 -9.42
C GLU A 171 -1.53 20.39 -10.27
N PHE A 172 -2.54 19.54 -10.07
CA PHE A 172 -3.82 19.66 -10.76
C PHE A 172 -4.55 20.97 -10.40
N GLN A 173 -4.54 21.37 -9.13
CA GLN A 173 -5.09 22.66 -8.70
C GLN A 173 -4.35 23.84 -9.36
N LYS A 174 -3.01 23.76 -9.48
CA LYS A 174 -2.22 24.77 -10.17
C LYS A 174 -2.58 24.82 -11.66
N ALA A 175 -2.57 23.67 -12.34
CA ALA A 175 -2.84 23.59 -13.77
C ALA A 175 -4.26 24.06 -14.14
N THR A 176 -5.27 23.75 -13.32
CA THR A 176 -6.63 24.27 -13.51
C THR A 176 -6.74 25.77 -13.24
N GLY A 177 -5.96 26.30 -12.29
CA GLY A 177 -5.80 27.74 -12.08
C GLY A 177 -5.19 28.44 -13.31
N ASP A 178 -4.12 27.88 -13.87
CA ASP A 178 -3.45 28.38 -15.07
C ASP A 178 -4.41 28.35 -16.29
N LEU A 179 -5.15 27.24 -16.48
CA LEU A 179 -6.18 27.12 -17.51
C LEU A 179 -7.31 28.14 -17.33
N SER A 180 -7.79 28.32 -16.09
CA SER A 180 -8.85 29.30 -15.80
C SER A 180 -8.39 30.73 -16.08
N ALA A 181 -7.15 31.08 -15.76
CA ALA A 181 -6.59 32.39 -16.07
C ALA A 181 -6.45 32.59 -17.59
N ALA A 182 -5.98 31.56 -18.30
CA ALA A 182 -5.86 31.59 -19.76
C ALA A 182 -7.22 31.78 -20.44
N VAL A 183 -8.25 31.04 -20.03
CA VAL A 183 -9.63 31.20 -20.52
C VAL A 183 -10.16 32.61 -20.22
N ALA A 184 -9.97 33.12 -19.01
CA ALA A 184 -10.43 34.45 -18.61
C ALA A 184 -9.74 35.59 -19.39
N SER A 185 -8.51 35.38 -19.87
CA SER A 185 -7.82 36.35 -20.70
C SER A 185 -8.41 36.50 -22.11
N GLY A 186 -9.25 35.55 -22.55
CA GLY A 186 -9.77 35.49 -23.91
C GLY A 186 -8.75 35.06 -24.98
N ASN A 187 -7.50 34.80 -24.60
CA ASN A 187 -6.47 34.31 -25.52
C ASN A 187 -6.66 32.81 -25.79
N LEU A 188 -7.24 32.49 -26.95
CA LEU A 188 -7.55 31.13 -27.37
C LEU A 188 -6.32 30.22 -27.38
N GLU A 189 -5.21 30.68 -27.98
CA GLU A 189 -3.98 29.89 -28.11
C GLU A 189 -3.39 29.54 -26.74
N THR A 190 -3.36 30.51 -25.83
CA THR A 190 -2.89 30.28 -24.45
C THR A 190 -3.80 29.32 -23.70
N ALA A 191 -5.12 29.42 -23.89
CA ALA A 191 -6.09 28.51 -23.25
C ALA A 191 -5.97 27.09 -23.81
N GLN A 192 -5.83 26.93 -25.12
CA GLN A 192 -5.60 25.64 -25.77
C GLN A 192 -4.31 24.98 -25.26
N ALA A 193 -3.21 25.75 -25.15
CA ALA A 193 -1.94 25.25 -24.63
C ALA A 193 -2.02 24.82 -23.15
N ALA A 194 -2.89 25.45 -22.35
CA ALA A 194 -3.08 25.10 -20.94
C ALA A 194 -3.99 23.87 -20.71
N TYR A 195 -4.77 23.44 -21.71
CA TYR A 195 -5.71 22.32 -21.58
C TYR A 195 -4.99 20.98 -21.33
N GLY A 196 -4.05 20.61 -22.19
CA GLY A 196 -3.31 19.35 -22.09
C GLY A 196 -2.62 19.13 -20.73
N PRO A 197 -1.88 20.12 -20.19
CA PRO A 197 -1.29 20.04 -18.85
C PRO A 197 -2.32 19.79 -17.72
N ALA A 198 -3.48 20.46 -17.77
CA ALA A 198 -4.55 20.24 -16.78
C ALA A 198 -5.13 18.83 -16.88
N ARG A 199 -5.33 18.33 -18.11
CA ARG A 199 -5.82 16.98 -18.37
C ARG A 199 -4.85 15.90 -17.88
N ALA A 200 -3.56 16.08 -18.11
CA ALA A 200 -2.50 15.17 -17.67
C ALA A 200 -2.38 15.13 -16.14
N ALA A 201 -2.46 16.30 -15.49
CA ALA A 201 -2.40 16.40 -14.04
C ALA A 201 -3.58 15.68 -13.36
N TYR A 202 -4.79 15.75 -13.93
CA TYR A 202 -5.92 14.96 -13.44
C TYR A 202 -5.70 13.46 -13.62
N ALA A 203 -5.17 13.05 -14.79
CA ALA A 203 -4.98 11.64 -15.13
C ALA A 203 -4.04 10.90 -14.16
N ARG A 204 -3.03 11.58 -13.59
CA ARG A 204 -2.16 11.02 -12.53
C ARG A 204 -2.90 10.62 -11.26
N ILE A 205 -4.03 11.29 -10.98
CA ILE A 205 -4.87 11.09 -9.79
C ILE A 205 -6.04 10.15 -10.08
N ALA A 206 -6.34 9.88 -11.36
CA ALA A 206 -7.46 9.03 -11.79
C ALA A 206 -7.56 7.66 -11.09
N PRO A 207 -6.46 6.99 -10.67
CA PRO A 207 -6.56 5.76 -9.88
C PRO A 207 -7.38 5.87 -8.59
N VAL A 208 -7.59 7.06 -8.03
CA VAL A 208 -8.42 7.25 -6.82
C VAL A 208 -9.72 8.01 -7.10
N SER A 209 -10.03 8.34 -8.35
CA SER A 209 -11.13 9.25 -8.65
C SER A 209 -12.51 8.66 -8.35
N GLU A 210 -12.65 7.32 -8.34
CA GLU A 210 -13.90 6.65 -7.93
C GLU A 210 -14.32 6.96 -6.48
N ALA A 211 -13.35 7.25 -5.60
CA ALA A 211 -13.65 7.65 -4.22
C ALA A 211 -14.37 9.02 -4.16
N PHE A 212 -14.38 9.76 -5.27
CA PHE A 212 -14.95 11.09 -5.40
C PHE A 212 -15.80 11.18 -6.67
N SER A 213 -16.65 10.18 -6.93
CA SER A 213 -17.40 10.04 -8.19
C SER A 213 -18.21 11.28 -8.60
N ASP A 214 -18.71 12.05 -7.64
CA ASP A 214 -19.37 13.34 -7.87
C ASP A 214 -18.41 14.39 -8.43
N LEU A 215 -17.20 14.48 -7.88
CA LEU A 215 -16.15 15.36 -8.39
C LEU A 215 -15.55 14.84 -9.70
N ASP A 216 -15.35 13.53 -9.84
CA ASP A 216 -14.87 12.91 -11.10
C ASP A 216 -15.81 13.24 -12.26
N THR A 217 -17.12 13.15 -12.01
CA THR A 217 -18.14 13.56 -12.99
C THR A 217 -18.08 15.06 -13.27
N ALA A 218 -17.99 15.91 -12.23
CA ALA A 218 -17.94 17.36 -12.41
C ALA A 218 -16.66 17.84 -13.15
N ILE A 219 -15.55 17.13 -12.96
CA ILE A 219 -14.23 17.48 -13.52
C ILE A 219 -14.05 16.89 -14.92
N ASN A 220 -14.42 15.62 -15.14
CA ASN A 220 -13.96 14.83 -16.28
C ASN A 220 -15.07 14.07 -17.02
N ALA A 221 -16.36 14.35 -16.76
CA ALA A 221 -17.42 13.76 -17.56
C ALA A 221 -17.38 14.28 -18.99
N ARG A 222 -17.51 13.37 -19.95
CA ARG A 222 -17.64 13.69 -21.38
C ARG A 222 -19.08 14.05 -21.73
N ALA A 223 -19.25 14.70 -22.88
CA ALA A 223 -20.57 15.06 -23.39
C ALA A 223 -21.52 13.86 -23.49
N ASP A 224 -21.04 12.66 -23.82
CA ASP A 224 -21.89 11.45 -23.94
C ASP A 224 -22.48 10.96 -22.62
N TYR A 225 -21.99 11.44 -21.48
CA TYR A 225 -22.59 11.21 -20.16
C TYR A 225 -23.91 11.99 -19.96
N PHE A 226 -24.13 13.07 -20.71
CA PHE A 226 -25.25 13.99 -20.54
C PHE A 226 -26.32 13.78 -21.61
N GLU A 227 -27.60 13.92 -21.22
CA GLU A 227 -28.75 13.67 -22.12
C GLU A 227 -28.71 14.56 -23.36
N LYS A 228 -28.39 15.85 -23.18
CA LYS A 228 -28.31 16.82 -24.27
C LYS A 228 -26.88 17.03 -24.80
N ARG A 229 -25.95 16.16 -24.40
CA ARG A 229 -24.54 16.19 -24.80
C ARG A 229 -23.91 17.58 -24.61
N GLU A 230 -23.27 18.12 -25.64
CA GLU A 230 -22.60 19.43 -25.59
C GLU A 230 -23.56 20.59 -25.28
N GLN A 231 -24.87 20.40 -25.48
CA GLN A 231 -25.92 21.39 -25.19
C GLN A 231 -26.53 21.22 -23.80
N ASP A 232 -26.05 20.26 -23.01
CA ASP A 232 -26.56 20.04 -21.66
C ASP A 232 -26.08 21.14 -20.72
N PRO A 233 -26.97 21.82 -19.98
CA PRO A 233 -26.56 22.85 -19.01
C PRO A 233 -25.72 22.28 -17.85
N ALA A 234 -25.76 20.96 -17.61
CA ALA A 234 -24.92 20.30 -16.62
C ALA A 234 -23.52 19.92 -17.15
N PHE A 235 -23.29 20.01 -18.47
CA PHE A 235 -21.99 19.69 -19.07
C PHE A 235 -20.95 20.76 -18.70
N GLY A 236 -20.02 20.37 -17.84
CA GLY A 236 -18.96 21.23 -17.31
C GLY A 236 -17.58 20.57 -17.37
N GLY A 237 -16.66 21.05 -16.52
CA GLY A 237 -15.34 20.45 -16.36
C GLY A 237 -14.42 20.59 -17.57
N LEU A 238 -13.43 19.70 -17.64
CA LEU A 238 -12.38 19.67 -18.66
C LEU A 238 -12.96 19.55 -20.07
N HIS A 239 -13.82 18.57 -20.32
CA HIS A 239 -14.36 18.31 -21.66
C HIS A 239 -15.31 19.40 -22.17
N ARG A 240 -16.00 20.15 -21.29
CA ARG A 240 -16.77 21.33 -21.72
C ARG A 240 -15.86 22.46 -22.18
N ILE A 241 -14.73 22.65 -21.50
CA ILE A 241 -13.70 23.63 -21.88
C ILE A 241 -13.05 23.18 -23.19
N GLU A 242 -12.71 21.90 -23.31
CA GLU A 242 -12.19 21.28 -24.53
C GLU A 242 -13.07 21.58 -25.75
N TYR A 243 -14.37 21.30 -25.65
CA TYR A 243 -15.33 21.57 -26.71
C TYR A 243 -15.34 23.05 -27.13
N GLY A 244 -15.32 23.97 -26.17
CA GLY A 244 -15.30 25.40 -26.49
C GLY A 244 -14.00 25.83 -27.17
N LEU A 245 -12.86 25.41 -26.63
CA LEU A 245 -11.55 25.84 -27.11
C LEU A 245 -11.16 25.22 -28.45
N PHE A 246 -11.47 23.95 -28.70
CA PHE A 246 -10.95 23.24 -29.87
C PHE A 246 -11.98 23.10 -30.99
N GLU A 247 -13.22 22.75 -30.66
CA GLU A 247 -14.29 22.61 -31.66
C GLU A 247 -14.94 23.96 -31.99
N GLN A 248 -15.36 24.72 -30.98
CA GLN A 248 -15.96 26.05 -31.20
C GLN A 248 -14.92 27.15 -31.46
N LYS A 249 -13.64 26.87 -31.21
CA LYS A 249 -12.51 27.81 -31.38
C LYS A 249 -12.76 29.15 -30.68
N SER A 250 -13.33 29.10 -29.48
CA SER A 250 -13.67 30.29 -28.70
C SER A 250 -13.53 30.05 -27.20
N ALA A 251 -13.00 31.04 -26.49
CA ALA A 251 -13.01 31.10 -25.02
C ALA A 251 -14.29 31.76 -24.47
N GLU A 252 -15.17 32.27 -25.34
CA GLU A 252 -16.37 32.99 -24.94
C GLU A 252 -17.32 32.08 -24.14
N GLY A 253 -17.82 32.59 -23.01
CA GLY A 253 -18.71 31.84 -22.13
C GLY A 253 -18.04 30.71 -21.33
N LEU A 254 -16.74 30.45 -21.48
CA LEU A 254 -16.03 29.40 -20.74
C LEU A 254 -15.54 29.83 -19.36
N ALA A 255 -15.43 31.14 -19.08
CA ALA A 255 -14.91 31.63 -17.80
C ALA A 255 -15.65 31.07 -16.56
N PRO A 256 -17.01 30.98 -16.54
CA PRO A 256 -17.71 30.32 -15.43
C PRO A 256 -17.38 28.83 -15.29
N VAL A 257 -17.19 28.12 -16.41
CA VAL A 257 -16.87 26.68 -16.42
C VAL A 257 -15.46 26.45 -15.88
N ALA A 258 -14.49 27.24 -16.34
CA ALA A 258 -13.10 27.14 -15.87
C ALA A 258 -12.95 27.56 -14.40
N GLY A 259 -13.69 28.59 -13.97
CA GLY A 259 -13.76 28.97 -12.55
C GLY A 259 -14.35 27.86 -11.68
N LYS A 260 -15.40 27.18 -12.12
CA LYS A 260 -15.95 26.02 -11.42
C LYS A 260 -14.96 24.86 -11.37
N LEU A 261 -14.27 24.56 -12.46
CA LEU A 261 -13.24 23.51 -12.50
C LEU A 261 -12.12 23.76 -11.48
N ALA A 262 -11.64 25.01 -11.35
CA ALA A 262 -10.65 25.38 -10.35
C ALA A 262 -11.17 25.22 -8.89
N GLN A 263 -12.46 25.48 -8.65
CA GLN A 263 -13.11 25.22 -7.36
C GLN A 263 -13.22 23.72 -7.09
N ASP A 264 -13.61 22.92 -8.07
CA ASP A 264 -13.72 21.47 -7.96
C ASP A 264 -12.34 20.83 -7.69
N ALA A 265 -11.26 21.35 -8.30
CA ALA A 265 -9.89 20.95 -7.99
C ALA A 265 -9.48 21.27 -6.54
N GLY A 266 -9.90 22.43 -6.02
CA GLY A 266 -9.73 22.78 -4.61
C GLY A 266 -10.50 21.83 -3.68
N ALA A 267 -11.74 21.48 -4.03
CA ALA A 267 -12.55 20.52 -3.27
C ALA A 267 -11.91 19.11 -3.31
N LEU A 268 -11.42 18.67 -4.47
CA LEU A 268 -10.72 17.39 -4.62
C LEU A 268 -9.49 17.32 -3.71
N LYS A 269 -8.71 18.40 -3.62
CA LYS A 269 -7.55 18.48 -2.72
C LYS A 269 -7.93 18.27 -1.25
N GLU A 270 -9.00 18.91 -0.78
CA GLU A 270 -9.45 18.71 0.61
C GLU A 270 -9.97 17.29 0.84
N ARG A 271 -10.67 16.69 -0.13
CA ARG A 271 -11.14 15.31 0.00
C ARG A 271 -10.02 14.29 -0.07
N ILE A 272 -8.98 14.52 -0.90
CA ILE A 272 -7.78 13.68 -0.94
C ILE A 272 -7.03 13.74 0.39
N ARG A 273 -6.91 14.91 1.03
CA ARG A 273 -6.29 15.01 2.37
C ARG A 273 -6.98 14.15 3.42
N ALA A 274 -8.30 14.04 3.35
CA ALA A 274 -9.12 13.22 4.24
C ALA A 274 -9.21 11.74 3.83
N LEU A 275 -8.74 11.40 2.62
CA LEU A 275 -8.87 10.05 2.07
C LEU A 275 -8.10 9.03 2.91
N ARG A 276 -8.77 7.90 3.18
CA ARG A 276 -8.16 6.70 3.73
C ARG A 276 -8.31 5.60 2.69
N ILE A 277 -7.24 5.35 1.94
CA ILE A 277 -7.23 4.33 0.89
C ILE A 277 -6.63 3.03 1.43
N SER A 278 -7.26 1.90 1.12
CA SER A 278 -6.71 0.58 1.39
C SER A 278 -5.88 0.08 0.20
N PRO A 279 -4.97 -0.90 0.39
CA PRO A 279 -4.24 -1.51 -0.72
C PRO A 279 -5.17 -2.09 -1.80
N ASP A 280 -6.28 -2.70 -1.39
CA ASP A 280 -7.35 -3.18 -2.30
C ASP A 280 -7.88 -2.06 -3.19
N ARG A 281 -8.23 -0.92 -2.60
CA ARG A 281 -8.76 0.23 -3.34
C ARG A 281 -7.72 0.89 -4.24
N MET A 282 -6.44 0.89 -3.87
CA MET A 282 -5.36 1.37 -4.73
C MET A 282 -5.26 0.53 -6.02
N LEU A 283 -5.24 -0.79 -5.86
CA LEU A 283 -5.10 -1.72 -6.99
C LEU A 283 -6.35 -1.74 -7.86
N ALA A 284 -7.53 -1.82 -7.23
CA ALA A 284 -8.82 -1.81 -7.93
C ALA A 284 -9.06 -0.48 -8.67
N GLY A 285 -8.76 0.64 -8.04
CA GLY A 285 -8.91 1.96 -8.63
C GLY A 285 -7.93 2.21 -9.79
N THR A 286 -6.68 1.73 -9.66
CA THR A 286 -5.72 1.74 -10.77
C THR A 286 -6.21 0.91 -11.96
N ALA A 287 -6.67 -0.32 -11.71
CA ALA A 287 -7.20 -1.19 -12.75
C ALA A 287 -8.43 -0.55 -13.44
N SER A 288 -9.38 -0.03 -12.66
CA SER A 288 -10.57 0.63 -13.17
C SER A 288 -10.24 1.87 -14.01
N ALA A 289 -9.29 2.72 -13.57
CA ALA A 289 -8.87 3.89 -14.34
C ALA A 289 -8.27 3.50 -15.70
N LEU A 290 -7.45 2.44 -15.74
CA LEU A 290 -6.88 1.90 -16.98
C LEU A 290 -7.94 1.26 -17.89
N ASP A 291 -8.90 0.53 -17.33
CA ASP A 291 -10.02 -0.05 -18.10
C ASP A 291 -10.96 1.03 -18.64
N ARG A 292 -11.24 2.10 -17.88
CA ARG A 292 -11.99 3.26 -18.36
C ARG A 292 -11.29 3.92 -19.54
N PHE A 293 -9.97 4.11 -19.45
CA PHE A 293 -9.20 4.61 -20.59
C PHE A 293 -9.30 3.68 -21.80
N ALA A 294 -9.04 2.37 -21.62
CA ALA A 294 -9.10 1.39 -22.70
C ALA A 294 -10.49 1.30 -23.36
N SER A 295 -11.56 1.40 -22.55
CA SER A 295 -12.94 1.30 -23.05
C SER A 295 -13.39 2.55 -23.80
N THR A 296 -12.80 3.71 -23.50
CA THR A 296 -13.27 4.98 -24.05
C THR A 296 -12.31 5.67 -25.02
N ALA A 297 -11.05 5.21 -25.10
CA ALA A 297 -10.12 5.49 -26.18
C ALA A 297 -10.52 4.74 -27.47
N GLY A 298 -11.70 5.06 -28.00
CA GLY A 298 -12.15 4.63 -29.34
C GLY A 298 -11.42 5.39 -30.45
N ASP A 299 -11.89 5.28 -31.70
CA ASP A 299 -11.21 5.88 -32.86
C ASP A 299 -10.96 7.39 -32.74
N THR A 300 -11.83 8.10 -32.03
CA THR A 300 -11.76 9.56 -31.79
C THR A 300 -11.02 9.95 -30.50
N GLY A 301 -10.66 8.99 -29.65
CA GLY A 301 -10.12 9.26 -28.31
C GLY A 301 -11.19 9.66 -27.27
N GLU A 302 -10.74 9.78 -26.02
CA GLU A 302 -11.42 10.45 -24.92
C GLU A 302 -11.49 11.97 -25.14
N ASP A 303 -10.36 12.59 -25.52
CA ASP A 303 -10.25 14.02 -25.84
C ASP A 303 -10.59 14.25 -27.32
N ARG A 304 -11.88 14.16 -27.64
CA ARG A 304 -12.40 14.14 -29.02
C ARG A 304 -12.15 15.39 -29.83
N TYR A 305 -11.84 16.51 -29.19
CA TYR A 305 -11.66 17.80 -29.87
C TYR A 305 -10.20 18.28 -29.77
N ALA A 306 -9.54 18.06 -28.62
CA ALA A 306 -8.15 18.46 -28.40
C ALA A 306 -7.13 17.41 -28.83
N HIS A 307 -7.52 16.14 -28.90
CA HIS A 307 -6.67 15.01 -29.28
C HIS A 307 -5.43 14.85 -28.39
N THR A 308 -5.53 15.23 -27.11
CA THR A 308 -4.45 15.17 -26.10
C THR A 308 -4.39 13.83 -25.35
N ASP A 309 -5.04 12.78 -25.87
CA ASP A 309 -5.20 11.48 -25.21
C ASP A 309 -3.87 10.84 -24.80
N LEU A 310 -2.82 10.95 -25.62
CA LEU A 310 -1.50 10.41 -25.27
C LEU A 310 -0.89 11.11 -24.07
N GLN A 311 -1.12 12.40 -23.92
CA GLN A 311 -0.65 13.16 -22.77
C GLN A 311 -1.42 12.77 -21.50
N ALA A 312 -2.74 12.59 -21.60
CA ALA A 312 -3.56 12.08 -20.51
C ALA A 312 -3.13 10.64 -20.13
N PHE A 313 -2.90 9.79 -21.13
CA PHE A 313 -2.47 8.41 -20.93
C PHE A 313 -1.09 8.32 -20.26
N ALA A 314 -0.14 9.16 -20.66
CA ALA A 314 1.16 9.25 -19.98
C ALA A 314 1.00 9.58 -18.49
N GLY A 315 0.14 10.54 -18.14
CA GLY A 315 -0.19 10.86 -16.75
C GLY A 315 -0.84 9.68 -16.00
N LEU A 316 -1.78 8.98 -16.63
CA LEU A 316 -2.39 7.78 -16.05
C LEU A 316 -1.35 6.67 -15.80
N ILE A 317 -0.41 6.47 -16.72
CA ILE A 317 0.67 5.49 -16.57
C ILE A 317 1.64 5.87 -15.45
N GLU A 318 1.90 7.16 -15.23
CA GLU A 318 2.66 7.63 -14.07
C GLU A 318 1.94 7.30 -12.75
N GLY A 319 0.63 7.56 -12.66
CA GLY A 319 -0.18 7.22 -11.47
C GLY A 319 -0.29 5.72 -11.22
N ALA A 320 -0.44 4.93 -12.28
CA ALA A 320 -0.42 3.46 -12.21
C ALA A 320 0.95 2.93 -11.75
N ALA A 321 2.03 3.43 -12.33
CA ALA A 321 3.39 3.05 -11.94
C ALA A 321 3.65 3.37 -10.47
N LYS A 322 3.19 4.54 -9.99
CA LYS A 322 3.36 4.90 -8.57
C LYS A 322 2.66 3.93 -7.63
N THR A 323 1.49 3.41 -8.02
CA THR A 323 0.79 2.37 -7.24
C THR A 323 1.63 1.10 -7.12
N ALA A 324 2.29 0.67 -8.20
CA ALA A 324 3.19 -0.47 -8.16
C ALA A 324 4.42 -0.18 -7.30
N ASP A 325 5.04 0.99 -7.47
CA ASP A 325 6.28 1.37 -6.80
C ASP A 325 6.15 1.38 -5.27
N VAL A 326 5.06 1.93 -4.73
CA VAL A 326 4.87 2.00 -3.27
C VAL A 326 4.55 0.64 -2.66
N LEU A 327 3.92 -0.28 -3.41
CA LEU A 327 3.56 -1.61 -2.92
C LEU A 327 4.71 -2.61 -3.04
N ARG A 328 5.63 -2.39 -3.99
CA ARG A 328 6.73 -3.31 -4.33
C ARG A 328 7.58 -3.75 -3.14
N PRO A 329 8.07 -2.86 -2.25
CA PRO A 329 8.92 -3.27 -1.12
C PRO A 329 8.24 -4.22 -0.14
N ILE A 330 6.91 -4.26 -0.13
CA ILE A 330 6.12 -5.11 0.76
C ILE A 330 5.83 -6.44 0.07
N VAL A 331 5.40 -6.38 -1.18
CA VAL A 331 4.94 -7.53 -1.94
C VAL A 331 6.12 -8.43 -2.37
N ASP A 332 7.26 -7.84 -2.74
CA ASP A 332 8.46 -8.62 -3.15
C ASP A 332 9.00 -9.51 -2.02
N LYS A 333 8.71 -9.17 -0.74
CA LYS A 333 9.06 -9.99 0.42
C LYS A 333 8.30 -11.32 0.46
N VAL A 334 7.14 -11.40 -0.21
CA VAL A 334 6.27 -12.58 -0.23
C VAL A 334 6.31 -13.26 -1.60
N ASP A 335 6.32 -12.49 -2.68
CA ASP A 335 6.42 -12.97 -4.06
C ASP A 335 7.24 -12.00 -4.91
N ALA A 336 8.53 -12.30 -5.07
CA ALA A 336 9.47 -11.51 -5.87
C ALA A 336 9.13 -11.44 -7.38
N LYS A 337 8.15 -12.23 -7.85
CA LYS A 337 7.69 -12.23 -9.24
C LYS A 337 6.34 -11.54 -9.43
N ALA A 338 5.75 -11.02 -8.36
CA ALA A 338 4.40 -10.45 -8.40
C ALA A 338 4.25 -9.30 -9.41
N PHE A 339 5.31 -8.51 -9.64
CA PHE A 339 5.30 -7.38 -10.57
C PHE A 339 5.86 -7.67 -11.96
N GLU A 340 6.37 -8.87 -12.27
CA GLU A 340 6.99 -9.15 -13.59
C GLU A 340 6.03 -8.81 -14.75
N GLY A 341 4.73 -9.11 -14.57
CA GLY A 341 3.69 -8.76 -15.54
C GLY A 341 3.46 -7.24 -15.66
N ILE A 342 3.33 -6.55 -14.53
CA ILE A 342 3.15 -5.08 -14.50
C ILE A 342 4.36 -4.37 -15.13
N ASP A 343 5.57 -4.81 -14.81
CA ASP A 343 6.82 -4.22 -15.31
C ASP A 343 6.95 -4.37 -16.82
N LYS A 344 6.60 -5.55 -17.34
CA LYS A 344 6.57 -5.82 -18.78
C LYS A 344 5.57 -4.91 -19.50
N GLU A 345 4.34 -4.82 -19.00
CA GLU A 345 3.30 -3.99 -19.63
C GLU A 345 3.63 -2.49 -19.53
N LEU A 346 4.13 -2.02 -18.38
CA LEU A 346 4.60 -0.63 -18.22
C LEU A 346 5.74 -0.30 -19.19
N ALA A 347 6.70 -1.20 -19.37
CA ALA A 347 7.79 -1.00 -20.33
C ALA A 347 7.28 -0.95 -21.77
N ALA A 348 6.35 -1.83 -22.13
CA ALA A 348 5.74 -1.84 -23.46
C ALA A 348 4.96 -0.53 -23.73
N VAL A 349 4.12 -0.09 -22.79
CA VAL A 349 3.36 1.16 -22.92
C VAL A 349 4.29 2.38 -22.98
N LYS A 350 5.33 2.46 -22.16
CA LYS A 350 6.32 3.55 -22.21
C LYS A 350 7.05 3.61 -23.56
N ALA A 351 7.36 2.45 -24.15
CA ALA A 351 7.94 2.39 -25.48
C ALA A 351 6.96 2.88 -26.57
N LEU A 352 5.68 2.53 -26.48
CA LEU A 352 4.62 3.03 -27.38
C LEU A 352 4.44 4.54 -27.28
N LEU A 353 4.42 5.09 -26.06
CA LEU A 353 4.39 6.53 -25.82
C LEU A 353 5.62 7.22 -26.42
N SER A 354 6.82 6.66 -26.21
CA SER A 354 8.07 7.20 -26.75
C SER A 354 8.11 7.19 -28.28
N ALA A 355 7.59 6.13 -28.92
CA ALA A 355 7.49 6.03 -30.37
C ALA A 355 6.53 7.06 -30.99
N ASN A 356 5.63 7.63 -30.17
CA ASN A 356 4.68 8.66 -30.55
C ASN A 356 4.96 10.02 -29.89
N ALA A 357 6.19 10.22 -29.40
CA ALA A 357 6.64 11.53 -28.94
C ALA A 357 6.76 12.52 -30.13
N GLU A 358 6.40 13.78 -29.89
CA GLU A 358 6.51 14.87 -30.86
C GLU A 358 6.82 16.19 -30.14
N GLY A 359 7.93 16.83 -30.52
CA GLY A 359 8.42 18.02 -29.82
C GLY A 359 8.66 17.76 -28.33
N ASN A 360 8.03 18.56 -27.47
CA ASN A 360 8.07 18.40 -26.01
C ASN A 360 6.87 17.60 -25.46
N GLY A 361 6.10 16.94 -26.32
CA GLY A 361 4.89 16.20 -25.95
C GLY A 361 4.71 14.95 -26.82
N PHE A 362 3.46 14.70 -27.22
CA PHE A 362 3.07 13.55 -28.02
C PHE A 362 2.32 14.00 -29.27
N LYS A 363 2.31 13.14 -30.29
CA LYS A 363 1.42 13.30 -31.44
C LYS A 363 -0.03 13.42 -30.98
N ALA A 364 -0.80 14.26 -31.65
CA ALA A 364 -2.25 14.30 -31.49
C ALA A 364 -2.85 12.91 -31.81
N TYR A 365 -3.86 12.49 -31.03
CA TYR A 365 -4.43 11.15 -31.12
C TYR A 365 -5.03 10.84 -32.50
N ASP A 366 -5.63 11.83 -33.17
CA ASP A 366 -6.16 11.71 -34.52
C ASP A 366 -5.08 11.44 -35.59
N ASN A 367 -3.83 11.84 -35.33
CA ASN A 367 -2.67 11.58 -36.18
C ASN A 367 -2.00 10.21 -35.95
N LEU A 368 -2.50 9.40 -35.00
CA LEU A 368 -2.00 8.05 -34.77
C LEU A 368 -2.55 7.07 -35.82
N SER A 369 -1.73 6.07 -36.15
CA SER A 369 -2.19 4.93 -36.96
C SER A 369 -3.25 4.13 -36.21
N SER A 370 -4.17 3.47 -36.92
CA SER A 370 -5.15 2.56 -36.30
C SER A 370 -4.47 1.47 -35.47
N ASP A 371 -3.31 0.99 -35.92
CA ASP A 371 -2.51 0.00 -35.20
C ASP A 371 -1.96 0.55 -33.88
N ASP A 372 -1.50 1.81 -33.85
CA ASP A 372 -1.00 2.44 -32.62
C ASP A 372 -2.15 2.71 -31.63
N LYS A 373 -3.30 3.19 -32.13
CA LYS A 373 -4.52 3.35 -31.30
C LYS A 373 -4.93 2.03 -30.65
N ALA A 374 -4.92 0.93 -31.42
CA ALA A 374 -5.21 -0.40 -30.90
C ALA A 374 -4.18 -0.84 -29.84
N LYS A 375 -2.87 -0.68 -30.09
CA LYS A 375 -1.82 -1.02 -29.12
C LYS A 375 -1.91 -0.23 -27.82
N ILE A 376 -2.27 1.06 -27.89
CA ILE A 376 -2.46 1.91 -26.71
C ILE A 376 -3.61 1.38 -25.85
N LYS A 377 -4.75 1.09 -26.48
CA LYS A 377 -5.92 0.51 -25.82
C LYS A 377 -5.61 -0.85 -25.21
N ASP A 378 -4.99 -1.74 -25.98
CA ASP A 378 -4.64 -3.09 -25.53
C ASP A 378 -3.61 -3.06 -24.41
N GLY A 379 -2.64 -2.14 -24.47
CA GLY A 379 -1.66 -1.91 -23.39
C GLY A 379 -2.32 -1.44 -22.09
N ALA A 380 -3.27 -0.52 -22.17
CA ALA A 380 -4.04 -0.07 -21.01
C ALA A 380 -4.86 -1.22 -20.39
N ALA A 381 -5.61 -1.97 -21.20
CA ALA A 381 -6.40 -3.13 -20.75
C ALA A 381 -5.51 -4.25 -20.17
N SER A 382 -4.36 -4.52 -20.79
CA SER A 382 -3.41 -5.52 -20.32
C SER A 382 -2.83 -5.12 -18.97
N LEU A 383 -2.46 -3.85 -18.79
CA LEU A 383 -1.98 -3.34 -17.52
C LEU A 383 -3.06 -3.38 -16.43
N ALA A 384 -4.32 -3.03 -16.76
CA ALA A 384 -5.46 -3.15 -15.86
C ALA A 384 -5.64 -4.61 -15.37
N ALA A 385 -5.54 -5.57 -16.27
CA ALA A 385 -5.60 -7.00 -15.95
C ALA A 385 -4.46 -7.44 -15.02
N GLN A 386 -3.25 -6.90 -15.19
CA GLN A 386 -2.13 -7.19 -14.28
C GLN A 386 -2.35 -6.63 -12.87
N PHE A 387 -2.90 -5.40 -12.74
CA PHE A 387 -3.24 -4.84 -11.44
C PHE A 387 -4.36 -5.62 -10.74
N SER A 388 -5.39 -6.03 -11.48
CA SER A 388 -6.45 -6.92 -10.96
C SER A 388 -5.89 -8.26 -10.50
N LYS A 389 -5.01 -8.87 -11.30
CA LYS A 389 -4.33 -10.12 -10.91
C LYS A 389 -3.49 -9.96 -9.65
N LEU A 390 -2.72 -8.87 -9.54
CA LEU A 390 -1.92 -8.59 -8.34
C LEU A 390 -2.82 -8.45 -7.11
N ARG A 391 -3.94 -7.72 -7.23
CA ARG A 391 -4.94 -7.57 -6.16
C ARG A 391 -5.44 -8.92 -5.67
N ASP A 392 -5.86 -9.78 -6.58
CA ASP A 392 -6.37 -11.12 -6.26
C ASP A 392 -5.30 -11.99 -5.59
N GLN A 393 -4.04 -11.92 -6.05
CA GLN A 393 -2.91 -12.65 -5.47
C GLN A 393 -2.59 -12.20 -4.04
N LEU A 394 -2.73 -10.92 -3.73
CA LEU A 394 -2.45 -10.38 -2.40
C LEU A 394 -3.57 -10.66 -1.39
N GLY A 395 -4.80 -10.94 -1.87
CA GLY A 395 -5.95 -11.18 -1.01
C GLY A 395 -6.21 -10.01 -0.07
N VAL A 396 -6.10 -8.78 -0.56
CA VAL A 396 -6.28 -7.54 0.24
C VAL A 396 -7.74 -7.09 0.32
N ASP A 397 -8.66 -7.90 -0.21
CA ASP A 397 -10.12 -7.73 -0.17
C ASP A 397 -10.71 -7.71 1.24
#